data_AF-A0A7S1RHL9-F1
#
_entry.id   AF-A0A7S1RHL9-F1
#
_cell.length_a   1.000
_cell.length_b   1.000
_cell.length_c   1.000
_cell.angle_alpha   90.00
_cell.angle_beta   90.00
_cell.angle_gamma   90.00
#
_symmetry.space_group_name_H-M   'P 1'
#
loop_
_entity.id
_entity.type
_entity.pdbx_description
1 polymer ?
#
loop_
_entity_poly.entity_id
_entity_poly.type
_entity_poly.pdbx_seq_one_letter_code
_entity_poly.pdbx_strand_id
1 'polypeptide(L)'
;FAKKCMRLAISCSEPGTVMWLLSVAYGLIQRHHSHCKYLLHRLPASDEPPEAYDQDPFETNASLSAALEQAPRTSLWELQILQRHHLPAVVVLAKLFLRPFFKPSAKKLDPELFLDQSVEKSYRQALRGGERQLAKWKARSEKCPMAFRLEENKAADNLVLLSALLSTSQRKLGAQG
;
A
#
# COMPACT_ATOMS: atom_id res chain seq x y z
N PHE A 1 6.55 4.39 18.73
CA PHE A 1 7.04 4.44 17.33
C PHE A 1 6.14 3.71 16.33
N ALA A 2 5.83 2.41 16.50
CA ALA A 2 5.03 1.65 15.52
C ALA A 2 3.70 2.34 15.11
N LYS A 3 2.95 2.87 16.09
CA LYS A 3 1.72 3.65 15.85
C LYS A 3 1.97 4.89 14.97
N LYS A 4 3.02 5.66 15.24
CA LYS A 4 3.42 6.82 14.43
C LYS A 4 3.79 6.42 12.99
N CYS A 5 4.53 5.32 12.82
CA CYS A 5 4.84 4.78 11.49
C CYS A 5 3.56 4.44 10.70
N MET A 6 2.58 3.83 11.36
CA MET A 6 1.30 3.46 10.75
C MET A 6 0.45 4.68 10.39
N ARG A 7 0.43 5.71 11.24
CA ARG A 7 -0.19 7.01 10.93
C ARG A 7 0.43 7.66 9.70
N LEU A 8 1.77 7.70 9.63
CA LEU A 8 2.48 8.23 8.47
C LEU A 8 2.21 7.40 7.22
N ALA A 9 2.13 6.07 7.33
CA ALA A 9 1.88 5.19 6.20
C ALA A 9 0.54 5.46 5.51
N ILE A 10 -0.48 5.96 6.22
CA ILE A 10 -1.74 6.37 5.58
C ILE A 10 -1.63 7.70 4.85
N SER A 11 -0.83 8.63 5.39
CA SER A 11 -0.64 9.95 4.79
C SER A 11 0.31 9.93 3.59
N CYS A 12 1.15 8.91 3.46
CA CYS A 12 2.09 8.76 2.36
C CYS A 12 1.40 8.31 1.06
N SER A 13 1.71 8.99 -0.05
CA SER A 13 1.27 8.60 -1.39
C SER A 13 2.21 7.59 -2.07
N GLU A 14 3.49 7.58 -1.68
CA GLU A 14 4.52 6.77 -2.33
C GLU A 14 4.52 5.34 -1.77
N PRO A 15 4.35 4.32 -2.62
CA PRO A 15 4.09 2.96 -2.16
C PRO A 15 5.29 2.25 -1.54
N GLY A 16 6.52 2.53 -1.97
CA GLY A 16 7.72 1.98 -1.36
C GLY A 16 7.85 2.39 0.10
N THR A 17 7.60 3.67 0.38
CA THR A 17 7.59 4.28 1.71
C THR A 17 6.52 3.65 2.59
N VAL A 18 5.31 3.44 2.05
CA VAL A 18 4.23 2.75 2.78
C VAL A 18 4.66 1.32 3.13
N MET A 19 5.20 0.56 2.17
CA MET A 19 5.68 -0.82 2.41
C MET A 19 6.84 -0.85 3.42
N TRP A 20 7.76 0.11 3.34
CA TRP A 20 8.87 0.28 4.26
C TRP A 20 8.38 0.56 5.68
N LEU A 21 7.50 1.56 5.87
CA LEU A 21 6.90 1.88 7.17
C LEU A 21 6.15 0.67 7.77
N LEU A 22 5.44 -0.09 6.93
CA LEU A 22 4.74 -1.31 7.35
C LEU A 22 5.72 -2.36 7.85
N SER A 23 6.81 -2.58 7.11
CA SER A 23 7.84 -3.56 7.48
C SER A 23 8.58 -3.18 8.77
N VAL A 24 8.88 -1.89 8.95
CA VAL A 24 9.51 -1.37 10.18
C VAL A 24 8.57 -1.55 11.37
N ALA A 25 7.30 -1.14 11.22
CA ALA A 25 6.30 -1.32 12.27
C ALA A 25 6.07 -2.80 12.60
N TYR A 26 6.01 -3.68 11.60
CA TYR A 26 5.91 -5.13 11.80
C TYR A 26 7.09 -5.66 12.63
N GLY A 27 8.33 -5.28 12.26
CA GLY A 27 9.53 -5.67 12.97
C GLY A 27 9.56 -5.14 14.41
N LEU A 28 9.12 -3.90 14.65
CA LEU A 28 9.02 -3.32 15.99
C LEU A 28 8.02 -4.08 16.87
N ILE A 29 6.84 -4.40 16.34
CA ILE A 29 5.81 -5.13 17.10
C ILE A 29 6.27 -6.57 17.35
N GLN A 30 6.93 -7.22 16.38
CA GLN A 30 7.45 -8.58 16.54
C GLN A 30 8.53 -8.65 17.61
N ARG A 31 9.46 -7.68 17.66
CA ARG A 31 10.54 -7.63 18.66
C ARG A 31 10.02 -7.25 20.05
N HIS A 32 9.10 -6.30 20.14
CA HIS A 32 8.62 -5.73 21.41
C HIS A 32 7.17 -6.12 21.72
N HIS A 33 6.86 -7.40 21.56
CA HIS A 33 5.49 -7.91 21.69
C HIS A 33 4.86 -7.66 23.07
N SER A 34 5.65 -7.64 24.15
CA SER A 34 5.18 -7.41 25.52
C SER A 34 4.41 -6.09 25.68
N HIS A 35 4.89 -5.03 25.03
CA HIS A 35 4.31 -3.69 25.09
C HIS A 35 3.42 -3.37 23.89
N CYS A 36 3.71 -3.94 22.72
CA CYS A 36 2.98 -3.61 21.49
C CYS A 36 1.76 -4.49 21.21
N LYS A 37 1.55 -5.62 21.92
CA LYS A 37 0.40 -6.52 21.68
C LYS A 37 -0.96 -5.82 21.84
N TYR A 38 -1.06 -4.87 22.78
CA TYR A 38 -2.30 -4.13 23.07
C TYR A 38 -2.78 -3.29 21.89
N LEU A 39 -1.88 -2.92 20.98
CA LEU A 39 -2.20 -2.18 19.77
C LEU A 39 -3.04 -2.98 18.78
N LEU A 40 -2.91 -4.31 18.78
CA LEU A 40 -3.56 -5.19 17.80
C LEU A 40 -4.77 -5.90 18.37
N HIS A 41 -4.70 -6.29 19.64
CA HIS A 41 -5.76 -7.00 20.31
C HIS A 41 -5.95 -6.43 21.70
N ARG A 42 -7.12 -5.85 21.95
CA ARG A 42 -7.58 -5.47 23.29
C ARG A 42 -8.75 -6.36 23.65
N LEU A 43 -8.62 -7.14 24.73
CA LEU A 43 -9.79 -7.71 25.39
C LEU A 43 -10.29 -6.65 26.37
N PRO A 44 -11.60 -6.35 26.38
CA PRO A 44 -12.17 -5.64 27.52
C PRO A 44 -11.92 -6.49 28.78
N ALA A 45 -11.54 -5.86 29.88
CA ALA A 45 -11.59 -6.54 31.17
C ALA A 45 -13.04 -6.94 31.44
N SER A 46 -13.26 -8.13 31.98
CA SER A 46 -14.57 -8.81 32.09
C SER A 46 -15.67 -8.00 32.79
N ASP A 47 -15.31 -6.95 33.52
CA ASP A 47 -16.20 -6.24 34.45
C ASP A 47 -16.29 -4.73 34.17
N GLU A 48 -15.61 -4.21 33.15
CA GLU A 48 -15.72 -2.80 32.76
C GLU A 48 -16.71 -2.65 31.60
N PRO A 49 -17.67 -1.70 31.68
CA PRO A 49 -18.47 -1.36 30.52
C PRO A 49 -17.52 -0.99 29.37
N PRO A 50 -17.82 -1.39 28.12
CA PRO A 50 -16.96 -1.03 26.99
C PRO A 50 -16.83 0.49 27.01
N GLU A 51 -15.63 1.00 27.32
CA GLU A 51 -15.35 2.42 27.22
C GLU A 51 -15.80 2.85 25.83
N ALA A 52 -16.67 3.87 25.76
CA ALA A 52 -17.06 4.46 24.49
C ALA A 52 -15.80 5.07 23.88
N TYR A 53 -15.09 4.28 23.08
CA TYR A 53 -13.90 4.69 22.35
C TYR A 53 -14.34 5.59 21.18
N ASP A 54 -14.90 6.75 21.50
CA ASP A 54 -15.34 7.71 20.48
C ASP A 54 -14.13 8.27 19.71
N GLN A 55 -12.95 8.33 20.36
CA GLN A 55 -11.72 8.85 19.75
C GLN A 55 -10.48 8.08 20.20
N ASP A 56 -9.55 7.88 19.26
CA ASP A 56 -8.23 7.29 19.52
C ASP A 56 -7.35 8.31 20.26
N PRO A 57 -6.85 8.02 21.48
CA PRO A 57 -6.12 8.98 22.32
C PRO A 57 -4.70 9.31 21.81
N PHE A 58 -4.28 8.77 20.67
CA PHE A 58 -2.94 8.96 20.13
C PHE A 58 -2.77 10.34 19.48
N GLU A 59 -1.80 11.11 19.99
CA GLU A 59 -1.42 12.41 19.43
C GLU A 59 -0.07 12.35 18.67
N THR A 60 -0.04 12.82 17.42
CA THR A 60 1.15 12.73 16.55
C THR A 60 2.34 13.56 17.04
N ASN A 61 2.05 14.68 17.71
CA ASN A 61 3.02 15.68 18.18
C ASN A 61 3.26 15.63 19.70
N ALA A 62 2.78 14.58 20.38
CA ALA A 62 3.00 14.40 21.81
C ALA A 62 4.50 14.22 22.13
N SER A 63 4.89 14.63 23.34
CA SER A 63 6.20 14.33 23.91
C SER A 63 6.35 12.81 24.13
N LEU A 64 7.58 12.33 24.31
CA LEU A 64 7.83 10.91 24.52
C LEU A 64 7.10 10.36 25.76
N SER A 65 7.05 11.13 26.85
CA SER A 65 6.36 10.72 28.08
C SER A 65 4.85 10.58 27.85
N ALA A 66 4.21 11.56 27.23
CA ALA A 66 2.78 11.50 26.90
C ALA A 66 2.47 10.35 25.94
N ALA A 67 3.32 10.12 24.94
CA ALA A 67 3.14 9.00 23.99
C ALA A 67 3.22 7.62 24.67
N LEU A 68 3.99 7.47 25.75
CA LEU A 68 4.07 6.22 26.52
C LEU A 68 2.79 5.96 27.31
N GLU A 69 2.18 7.00 27.88
CA GLU A 69 0.89 6.90 28.58
C GLU A 69 -0.28 6.58 27.62
N GLN A 70 -0.23 7.13 26.41
CA GLN A 70 -1.22 6.88 25.35
C GLN A 70 -1.09 5.50 24.71
N ALA A 71 0.14 4.97 24.59
CA ALA A 71 0.44 3.72 23.88
C ALA A 71 -0.44 2.50 24.28
N PRO A 72 -0.69 2.20 25.57
CA PRO A 72 -1.57 1.09 25.93
C PRO A 72 -3.05 1.37 25.64
N ARG A 73 -3.46 2.64 25.56
CA ARG A 73 -4.84 3.10 25.37
C ARG A 73 -5.22 3.30 23.90
N THR A 74 -4.28 3.34 22.98
CA THR A 74 -4.51 3.40 21.52
C THR A 74 -4.56 2.01 20.84
N SER A 75 -5.15 1.94 19.64
CA SER A 75 -5.27 0.73 18.80
C SER A 75 -4.80 1.01 17.37
N LEU A 76 -4.34 -0.01 16.62
CA LEU A 76 -3.85 0.13 15.24
C LEU A 76 -4.96 -0.04 14.19
N TRP A 77 -5.93 0.87 14.19
CA TRP A 77 -6.99 0.88 13.17
C TRP A 77 -6.48 1.23 11.77
N GLU A 78 -5.31 1.88 11.66
CA GLU A 78 -4.69 2.25 10.38
C GLU A 78 -4.49 1.02 9.48
N LEU A 79 -4.25 -0.12 10.11
CA LEU A 79 -4.04 -1.39 9.46
C LEU A 79 -5.28 -1.81 8.65
N GLN A 80 -6.48 -1.52 9.15
CA GLN A 80 -7.74 -1.82 8.44
C GLN A 80 -7.87 -1.01 7.14
N ILE A 81 -7.40 0.23 7.13
CA ILE A 81 -7.37 1.07 5.92
C ILE A 81 -6.33 0.54 4.94
N LEU A 82 -5.13 0.22 5.42
CA LEU A 82 -4.05 -0.32 4.58
C LEU A 82 -4.39 -1.69 3.96
N GLN A 83 -5.27 -2.47 4.59
CA GLN A 83 -5.81 -3.70 4.00
C GLN A 83 -6.69 -3.45 2.77
N ARG A 84 -7.19 -2.23 2.58
CA ARG A 84 -7.98 -1.80 1.42
C ARG A 84 -7.20 -0.87 0.49
N HIS A 85 -5.87 -0.86 0.61
CA HIS A 85 -5.00 -0.04 -0.22
C HIS A 85 -5.08 -0.45 -1.70
N HIS A 86 -4.93 0.52 -2.61
CA HIS A 86 -5.06 0.31 -4.05
C HIS A 86 -4.02 -0.67 -4.63
N LEU A 87 -2.81 -0.71 -4.03
CA LEU A 87 -1.78 -1.67 -4.44
C LEU A 87 -1.94 -3.02 -3.73
N PRO A 88 -2.02 -4.13 -4.48
CA PRO A 88 -2.19 -5.46 -3.91
C PRO A 88 -0.98 -5.89 -3.07
N ALA A 89 0.23 -5.42 -3.39
CA ALA A 89 1.43 -5.73 -2.61
C ALA A 89 1.35 -5.21 -1.16
N VAL A 90 0.83 -4.00 -0.97
CA VAL A 90 0.61 -3.40 0.35
C VAL A 90 -0.44 -4.18 1.12
N VAL A 91 -1.55 -4.55 0.46
CA VAL A 91 -2.62 -5.36 1.06
C VAL A 91 -2.10 -6.71 1.57
N VAL A 92 -1.25 -7.38 0.78
CA VAL A 92 -0.63 -8.65 1.19
C VAL A 92 0.27 -8.46 2.41
N LEU A 93 1.04 -7.38 2.49
CA LEU A 93 1.85 -7.07 3.67
C LEU A 93 0.99 -6.75 4.90
N ALA A 94 -0.06 -5.95 4.75
CA ALA A 94 -0.98 -5.63 5.84
C ALA A 94 -1.66 -6.90 6.39
N LYS A 95 -2.00 -7.86 5.52
CA LYS A 95 -2.56 -9.16 5.92
C LYS A 95 -1.59 -10.02 6.74
N LEU A 96 -0.28 -9.74 6.75
CA LEU A 96 0.68 -10.47 7.61
C LEU A 96 0.41 -10.24 9.09
N PHE A 97 -0.12 -9.07 9.47
CA PHE A 97 -0.46 -8.76 10.86
C PHE A 97 -1.67 -9.54 11.39
N LEU A 98 -2.52 -10.08 10.50
CA LEU A 98 -3.64 -10.94 10.88
C LEU A 98 -3.21 -12.38 11.18
N ARG A 99 -2.02 -12.78 10.69
CA ARG A 99 -1.47 -14.11 10.94
C ARG A 99 -0.78 -14.14 12.30
N PRO A 100 -0.61 -15.31 12.95
CA PRO A 100 0.15 -15.40 14.19
C PRO A 100 1.64 -15.08 13.92
N PHE A 101 2.05 -13.83 14.14
CA PHE A 101 3.39 -13.35 13.79
C PHE A 101 4.38 -13.30 14.98
N PHE A 102 3.95 -13.68 16.19
CA PHE A 102 4.84 -13.84 17.36
C PHE A 102 5.57 -15.18 17.40
N LYS A 103 5.21 -16.13 16.54
CA LYS A 103 5.90 -17.43 16.47
C LYS A 103 7.31 -17.25 15.89
N PRO A 104 8.31 -18.04 16.31
CA PRO A 104 9.66 -17.97 15.73
C PRO A 104 9.67 -18.31 14.23
N SER A 105 8.68 -19.07 13.76
CA SER A 105 8.46 -19.39 12.35
C SER A 105 7.80 -18.27 11.54
N ALA A 106 7.45 -17.14 12.19
CA ALA A 106 6.81 -16.04 11.49
C ALA A 106 7.78 -15.41 10.48
N LYS A 107 7.20 -14.94 9.37
CA LYS A 107 7.97 -14.27 8.32
C LYS A 107 8.67 -13.04 8.91
N LYS A 108 9.98 -12.94 8.75
CA LYS A 108 10.76 -11.72 9.02
C LYS A 108 10.72 -10.86 7.76
N LEU A 109 10.52 -9.56 7.94
CA LEU A 109 10.51 -8.59 6.85
C LEU A 109 11.77 -7.75 6.94
N ASP A 110 12.50 -7.68 5.83
CA ASP A 110 13.67 -6.81 5.70
C ASP A 110 13.22 -5.48 5.09
N PRO A 111 13.38 -4.35 5.81
CA PRO A 111 12.87 -3.05 5.36
C PRO A 111 13.59 -2.56 4.10
N GLU A 112 14.87 -2.87 3.94
CA GLU A 112 15.72 -2.45 2.81
C GLU A 112 15.15 -2.88 1.45
N LEU A 113 14.44 -4.01 1.39
CA LEU A 113 13.83 -4.52 0.14
C LEU A 113 12.77 -3.57 -0.44
N PHE A 114 12.22 -2.68 0.40
CA PHE A 114 11.13 -1.78 0.02
C PHE A 114 11.60 -0.38 -0.38
N LEU A 115 12.86 -0.01 -0.11
CA LEU A 115 13.39 1.32 -0.46
C LEU A 115 13.44 1.55 -1.97
N ASP A 116 13.76 0.52 -2.75
CA ASP A 116 13.82 0.58 -4.21
C ASP A 116 12.45 0.36 -4.89
N GLN A 117 11.36 0.39 -4.13
CA GLN A 117 10.02 0.25 -4.70
C GLN A 117 9.49 1.63 -5.07
N SER A 118 9.03 1.74 -6.31
CA SER A 118 8.39 2.94 -6.83
C SER A 118 7.09 2.59 -7.53
N VAL A 119 6.25 3.59 -7.77
CA VAL A 119 5.02 3.44 -8.55
C VAL A 119 5.33 2.88 -9.94
N GLU A 120 6.37 3.39 -10.60
CA GLU A 120 6.79 2.95 -11.92
C GLU A 120 7.18 1.46 -11.94
N LYS A 121 7.97 1.03 -10.96
CA LYS A 121 8.40 -0.37 -10.85
C LYS A 121 7.21 -1.30 -10.61
N SER A 122 6.30 -0.89 -9.73
CA SER A 122 5.05 -1.62 -9.45
C SER A 122 4.17 -1.72 -10.69
N TYR A 123 4.06 -0.62 -11.46
CA TYR A 123 3.31 -0.58 -12.72
C TYR A 123 3.92 -1.50 -13.79
N ARG A 124 5.24 -1.43 -14.01
CA ARG A 124 5.95 -2.33 -14.94
C ARG A 124 5.79 -3.79 -14.54
N GLN A 125 5.81 -4.10 -13.24
CA GLN A 125 5.55 -5.45 -12.74
C GLN A 125 4.13 -5.92 -13.05
N ALA A 126 3.13 -5.03 -12.90
CA ALA A 126 1.74 -5.33 -13.22
C ALA A 126 1.56 -5.61 -14.73
N LEU A 127 2.18 -4.81 -15.61
CA LEU A 127 2.16 -5.04 -17.06
C LEU A 127 2.73 -6.41 -17.42
N ARG A 128 3.91 -6.76 -16.91
CA ARG A 128 4.52 -8.08 -17.11
C ARG A 128 3.65 -9.22 -16.57
N GLY A 129 2.96 -8.99 -15.46
CA GLY A 129 1.97 -9.93 -14.91
C GLY A 129 0.81 -10.16 -15.86
N GLY A 130 0.27 -9.08 -16.43
CA GLY A 130 -0.80 -9.11 -17.44
C GLY A 130 -0.40 -9.83 -18.71
N GLU A 131 0.80 -9.58 -19.25
CA GLU A 131 1.34 -10.28 -20.43
C GLU A 131 1.42 -11.79 -20.22
N ARG A 132 1.90 -12.23 -19.04
CA ARG A 132 1.97 -13.65 -18.67
C ARG A 132 0.58 -14.27 -18.59
N GLN A 133 -0.39 -13.55 -18.04
CA GLN A 133 -1.77 -14.01 -17.95
C GLN A 133 -2.42 -14.12 -19.34
N LEU A 134 -2.19 -13.14 -20.21
CA LEU A 134 -2.65 -13.16 -21.59
C LEU A 134 -2.05 -14.34 -22.36
N ALA A 135 -0.75 -14.61 -22.21
CA ALA A 135 -0.10 -15.78 -22.82
C ALA A 135 -0.73 -17.10 -22.36
N LYS A 136 -1.05 -17.22 -21.06
CA LYS A 136 -1.75 -18.40 -20.51
C LYS A 136 -3.17 -18.57 -21.05
N TRP A 137 -3.90 -17.48 -21.30
CA TRP A 137 -5.23 -17.56 -21.90
C TRP A 137 -5.17 -17.93 -23.37
N LYS A 138 -4.24 -17.33 -24.13
CA LYS A 138 -3.98 -17.70 -25.54
C LYS A 138 -3.64 -19.19 -25.67
N ALA A 139 -2.79 -19.71 -24.79
CA ALA A 139 -2.42 -21.13 -24.77
C ALA A 139 -3.62 -22.07 -24.50
N ARG A 140 -4.64 -21.59 -23.78
CA ARG A 140 -5.87 -22.35 -23.47
C ARG A 140 -7.02 -22.06 -24.44
N SER A 141 -6.80 -21.23 -25.46
CA SER A 141 -7.85 -20.71 -26.35
C SER A 141 -9.03 -20.07 -25.61
N GLU A 142 -8.80 -19.58 -24.39
CA GLU A 142 -9.79 -18.88 -23.57
C GLU A 142 -9.79 -17.38 -23.93
N LYS A 143 -10.98 -16.77 -24.00
CA LYS A 143 -11.10 -15.31 -24.11
C LYS A 143 -10.93 -14.66 -22.74
N CYS A 144 -10.38 -13.44 -22.71
CA CYS A 144 -10.34 -12.65 -21.49
C CYS A 144 -11.78 -12.44 -20.96
N PRO A 145 -12.10 -12.86 -19.73
CA PRO A 145 -13.46 -12.76 -19.19
C PRO A 145 -13.90 -11.31 -18.95
N MET A 146 -12.94 -10.37 -18.85
CA MET A 146 -13.16 -8.94 -18.64
C MET A 146 -12.80 -8.12 -19.89
N ALA A 147 -12.92 -8.70 -21.10
CA ALA A 147 -12.72 -7.95 -22.33
C ALA A 147 -13.79 -6.87 -22.44
N PHE A 148 -13.51 -5.68 -21.90
CA PHE A 148 -14.22 -4.47 -22.27
C PHE A 148 -14.06 -4.33 -23.79
N ARG A 149 -15.18 -4.31 -24.51
CA ARG A 149 -15.17 -3.79 -25.88
C ARG A 149 -14.91 -2.29 -25.75
N LEU A 150 -13.64 -1.92 -25.73
CA LEU A 150 -13.25 -0.58 -26.11
C LEU A 150 -13.64 -0.49 -27.59
N GLU A 151 -14.77 0.16 -27.88
CA GLU A 151 -14.97 0.67 -29.21
C GLU A 151 -13.90 1.75 -29.39
N GLU A 152 -12.82 1.38 -30.09
CA GLU A 152 -11.80 2.32 -30.51
C GLU A 152 -12.50 3.40 -31.32
N ASN A 153 -12.66 4.56 -30.68
CA ASN A 153 -13.36 5.67 -31.26
C ASN A 153 -12.44 6.20 -32.36
N LYS A 154 -12.65 5.76 -33.60
CA LYS A 154 -11.76 6.04 -34.76
C LYS A 154 -11.40 7.54 -34.90
N ALA A 155 -12.27 8.42 -34.41
CA ALA A 155 -12.03 9.86 -34.34
C ALA A 155 -10.84 10.24 -33.42
N ALA A 156 -10.68 9.56 -32.29
CA ALA A 156 -9.58 9.79 -31.35
C ALA A 156 -8.24 9.35 -31.94
N ASP A 157 -8.19 8.20 -32.62
CA ASP A 157 -6.97 7.73 -33.29
C ASP A 157 -6.53 8.69 -34.40
N ASN A 158 -7.49 9.19 -35.18
CA ASN A 158 -7.22 10.21 -36.21
C ASN A 158 -6.70 11.52 -35.61
N LEU A 159 -7.22 11.95 -34.45
CA LEU A 159 -6.74 13.15 -33.75
C LEU A 159 -5.32 12.97 -33.19
N VAL A 160 -4.99 11.79 -32.65
CA VAL A 160 -3.64 11.48 -32.20
C VAL A 160 -2.66 11.49 -33.38
N LEU A 161 -3.05 10.91 -34.51
CA LEU A 161 -2.23 10.91 -35.72
C LEU A 161 -2.03 12.32 -36.29
N LEU A 162 -3.10 13.13 -36.34
CA LEU A 162 -3.04 14.54 -36.76
C LEU A 162 -2.16 15.37 -35.82
N SER A 163 -2.26 15.19 -34.50
CA SER A 163 -1.42 15.91 -33.54
C SER A 163 0.07 15.53 -33.64
N ALA A 164 0.39 14.26 -33.91
CA ALA A 164 1.76 13.81 -34.16
C ALA A 164 2.34 14.41 -35.46
N LEU A 165 1.52 14.50 -36.52
CA LEU A 165 1.90 15.15 -37.78
C LEU A 165 2.09 16.66 -37.60
N LEU A 166 1.25 17.33 -36.83
CA LEU A 166 1.39 18.75 -36.52
C LEU A 166 2.61 19.03 -35.64
N SER A 167 2.91 18.18 -34.67
CA SER A 167 4.10 18.30 -33.81
C SER A 167 5.41 18.13 -34.58
N THR A 168 5.46 17.18 -35.52
CA THR A 168 6.63 16.98 -36.40
C THR A 168 6.77 18.10 -37.44
N SER A 169 5.66 18.70 -37.89
CA SER A 169 5.65 19.88 -38.76
C SER A 169 6.22 21.12 -38.05
N GLN A 170 5.83 21.37 -36.78
CA GLN A 170 6.36 22.50 -36.02
C GLN A 170 7.87 22.40 -35.73
N ARG A 171 8.41 21.19 -35.55
CA ARG A 171 9.87 21.00 -35.43
C ARG A 171 10.65 21.31 -36.71
N LYS A 172 10.04 21.15 -37.90
CA LYS A 172 10.69 21.50 -39.18
C LYS A 172 10.72 23.00 -39.43
N LEU A 173 9.72 23.75 -38.96
CA LEU A 173 9.65 25.20 -39.10
C LEU A 173 10.63 25.95 -38.18
N GLY A 174 10.95 25.40 -36.99
CA GLY A 174 11.91 26.00 -36.06
C GLY A 174 13.40 25.79 -36.41
N ALA A 175 13.72 25.00 -37.45
CA ALA A 175 15.11 24.71 -37.87
C ALA A 175 15.57 25.52 -39.09
N GLN A 176 14.72 26.40 -39.63
CA GLN A 176 15.03 27.27 -40.78
C GLN A 176 15.10 28.77 -40.42
N GLY A 177 15.19 29.11 -39.12
CA GLY A 177 15.36 30.47 -38.61
C GLY A 177 16.76 30.71 -38.06
#